data_AF-A0A2T3Z223-F1
#
_entry.id   AF-A0A2T3Z223-F1
#
_cell.length_a   1.000
_cell.length_b   1.000
_cell.length_c   1.000
_cell.angle_alpha   90.00
_cell.angle_beta   90.00
_cell.angle_gamma   90.00
#
_symmetry.space_group_name_H-M   'P 1'
#
loop_
_entity.id
_entity.type
_entity.pdbx_description
1 polymer ?
#
loop_
_entity_poly.entity_id
_entity_poly.type
_entity_poly.pdbx_seq_one_letter_code
_entity_poly.pdbx_strand_id
1 'polypeptide(L)'
;MASAGKTFIVEHLDPELGPWSELEYLAIAAESEETNSKFILSCLPPNFQVPAALSANKAFTAEHRGVEELYAGQKSRVCLLDPAAAKDLAPEDGETFDAFLFGGILGDDPPRDRTSELRKKGFEGRRLGPKQMTTDTAVRVTRMVVQDKIPLDKMPYLDFPELKFSEHESTEMPFRYVKGADGKPIMPKGMVELIQKDADKSVDDLF
;
A
#
# COMPACT_ATOMS: atom_id res chain seq x y z
N MET A 1 2.79 -16.77 21.00
CA MET A 1 1.39 -16.65 20.53
C MET A 1 1.44 -15.91 19.21
N ALA A 2 0.97 -16.49 18.11
CA ALA A 2 0.89 -15.74 16.85
C ALA A 2 -0.07 -14.57 17.08
N SER A 3 0.38 -13.34 16.78
CA SER A 3 -0.52 -12.19 16.76
C SER A 3 -1.71 -12.53 15.86
N ALA A 4 -2.93 -12.20 16.29
CA ALA A 4 -4.08 -12.27 15.37
C ALA A 4 -3.78 -11.39 14.15
N GLY A 5 -4.12 -11.89 12.95
CA GLY A 5 -3.91 -11.13 11.72
C GLY A 5 -4.70 -9.83 11.70
N LYS A 6 -4.22 -8.86 10.91
CA LYS A 6 -4.86 -7.55 10.74
C LYS A 6 -5.64 -7.50 9.43
N THR A 7 -6.53 -6.51 9.31
CA THR A 7 -7.17 -6.20 8.02
C THR A 7 -6.53 -4.96 7.42
N PHE A 8 -6.02 -5.07 6.20
CA PHE A 8 -5.55 -3.93 5.40
C PHE A 8 -6.64 -3.59 4.38
N ILE A 9 -7.08 -2.34 4.36
CA ILE A 9 -8.19 -1.87 3.53
C ILE A 9 -7.65 -0.78 2.60
N VAL A 10 -7.69 -1.02 1.31
CA VAL A 10 -7.38 0.02 0.31
C VAL A 10 -8.70 0.44 -0.32
N GLU A 11 -9.06 1.73 -0.22
CA GLU A 11 -10.17 2.27 -1.00
C GLU A 11 -9.69 2.55 -2.42
N HIS A 12 -10.15 1.79 -3.41
CA HIS A 12 -9.83 2.04 -4.80
C HIS A 12 -10.70 3.18 -5.34
N LEU A 13 -10.08 4.30 -5.70
CA LEU A 13 -10.78 5.53 -6.09
C LEU A 13 -10.69 5.84 -7.59
N ASP A 14 -10.09 4.95 -8.38
CA ASP A 14 -10.04 5.07 -9.83
C ASP A 14 -11.16 4.25 -10.49
N PRO A 15 -11.63 4.65 -11.68
CA PRO A 15 -12.62 3.89 -12.44
C PRO A 15 -12.05 2.58 -13.02
N GLU A 16 -10.73 2.53 -13.23
CA GLU A 16 -10.03 1.40 -13.86
C GLU A 16 -8.83 0.97 -13.02
N LEU A 17 -8.48 -0.31 -13.12
CA LEU A 17 -7.27 -0.85 -12.51
C LEU A 17 -6.12 -0.81 -13.51
N GLY A 18 -5.19 0.13 -13.31
CA GLY A 18 -3.95 0.17 -14.08
C GLY A 18 -2.99 -0.97 -13.73
N PRO A 19 -2.03 -1.32 -14.62
CA PRO A 19 -1.10 -2.43 -14.40
C PRO A 19 -0.23 -2.24 -13.15
N TRP A 20 0.16 -1.00 -12.83
CA TRP A 20 0.89 -0.69 -11.60
C TRP A 20 0.10 -1.10 -10.34
N SER A 21 -1.12 -0.57 -10.23
CA SER A 21 -2.01 -0.83 -9.09
C SER A 21 -2.37 -2.32 -8.97
N GLU A 22 -2.53 -3.02 -10.10
CA GLU A 22 -2.75 -4.46 -10.10
C GLU A 22 -1.58 -5.21 -9.43
N LEU A 23 -0.34 -4.87 -9.79
CA LEU A 23 0.85 -5.48 -9.19
C LEU A 23 0.95 -5.16 -7.69
N GLU A 24 0.69 -3.92 -7.29
CA GLU A 24 0.64 -3.54 -5.86
C GLU A 24 -0.38 -4.38 -5.09
N TYR A 25 -1.59 -4.51 -5.61
CA TYR A 25 -2.66 -5.25 -4.94
C TYR A 25 -2.36 -6.74 -4.87
N LEU A 26 -1.74 -7.32 -5.91
CA LEU A 26 -1.29 -8.71 -5.89
C LEU A 26 -0.23 -8.94 -4.82
N ALA A 27 0.72 -8.02 -4.66
CA ALA A 27 1.72 -8.09 -3.60
C ALA A 27 1.08 -7.99 -2.21
N ILE A 28 0.15 -7.05 -2.02
CA ILE A 28 -0.57 -6.90 -0.74
C ILE A 28 -1.37 -8.17 -0.40
N ALA A 29 -2.07 -8.75 -1.38
CA ALA A 29 -2.84 -9.98 -1.19
C ALA A 29 -1.94 -11.15 -0.77
N ALA A 30 -0.83 -11.35 -1.47
CA ALA A 30 0.14 -12.41 -1.18
C ALA A 30 0.74 -12.25 0.23
N GLU A 31 1.25 -11.06 0.57
CA GLU A 31 1.81 -10.81 1.91
C GLU A 31 0.76 -10.90 3.02
N SER A 32 -0.49 -10.54 2.73
CA SER A 32 -1.59 -10.71 3.69
C SER A 32 -1.86 -12.18 3.96
N GLU A 33 -1.88 -13.02 2.93
CA GLU A 33 -2.04 -14.48 3.09
C GLU A 33 -0.90 -15.11 3.89
N GLU A 34 0.35 -14.74 3.60
CA GLU A 34 1.55 -15.21 4.32
C GLU A 34 1.54 -14.85 5.81
N THR A 35 0.90 -13.73 6.16
CA THR A 35 0.84 -13.20 7.54
C THR A 35 -0.50 -13.48 8.23
N ASN A 36 -1.35 -14.34 7.66
CA ASN A 36 -2.70 -14.63 8.17
C ASN A 36 -3.56 -13.37 8.37
N SER A 37 -3.27 -12.32 7.60
CA SER A 37 -3.99 -11.05 7.54
C SER A 37 -5.04 -11.08 6.44
N LYS A 38 -5.90 -10.06 6.40
CA LYS A 38 -6.90 -9.87 5.35
C LYS A 38 -6.58 -8.64 4.55
N PHE A 39 -6.87 -8.68 3.25
CA PHE A 39 -6.80 -7.54 2.36
C PHE A 39 -8.19 -7.29 1.78
N ILE A 40 -8.70 -6.08 1.97
CA ILE A 40 -9.96 -5.63 1.39
C ILE A 40 -9.66 -4.51 0.40
N LEU A 41 -10.12 -4.68 -0.83
CA LEU A 41 -10.21 -3.60 -1.80
C LEU A 41 -11.65 -3.09 -1.80
N SER A 42 -11.87 -1.91 -1.23
CA SER A 42 -13.20 -1.32 -0.99
C SER A 42 -13.51 -0.16 -1.94
N CYS A 43 -14.75 0.33 -1.90
CA CYS A 43 -15.26 1.38 -2.81
C CYS A 43 -15.19 1.01 -4.29
N LEU A 44 -15.21 -0.28 -4.63
CA LEU A 44 -15.11 -0.72 -6.01
C LEU A 44 -16.34 -0.27 -6.84
N PRO A 45 -16.14 0.29 -8.05
CA PRO A 45 -17.23 0.57 -8.98
C PRO A 45 -18.07 -0.70 -9.25
N PRO A 46 -19.39 -0.57 -9.53
CA PRO A 46 -20.26 -1.74 -9.78
C PRO A 46 -19.77 -2.66 -10.91
N ASN A 47 -19.08 -2.11 -11.91
CA ASN A 47 -18.58 -2.85 -13.06
C ASN A 47 -17.08 -3.21 -12.95
N PHE A 48 -16.47 -2.99 -11.79
CA PHE A 48 -15.05 -3.26 -11.59
C PHE A 48 -14.76 -4.75 -11.80
N GLN A 49 -13.80 -5.05 -12.68
CA GLN A 49 -13.38 -6.41 -12.96
C GLN A 49 -12.18 -6.73 -12.08
N VAL A 50 -12.40 -7.55 -11.06
CA VAL A 50 -11.32 -8.02 -10.21
C VAL A 50 -10.43 -8.99 -11.01
N PRO A 51 -9.10 -8.78 -11.07
CA PRO A 51 -8.19 -9.73 -11.67
C PRO A 51 -8.36 -11.15 -11.10
N ALA A 52 -8.30 -12.17 -11.98
CA ALA A 52 -8.47 -13.56 -11.58
C ALA A 52 -7.43 -14.00 -10.53
N ALA A 53 -6.20 -13.49 -10.64
CA ALA A 53 -5.12 -13.76 -9.69
C ALA A 53 -5.41 -13.19 -8.29
N LEU A 54 -6.04 -12.01 -8.19
CA LEU A 54 -6.49 -11.45 -6.91
C LEU A 54 -7.65 -12.27 -6.34
N SER A 55 -8.64 -12.60 -7.17
CA SER A 55 -9.81 -13.38 -6.76
C SER A 55 -9.46 -14.79 -6.26
N ALA A 56 -8.33 -15.35 -6.70
CA ALA A 56 -7.84 -16.65 -6.27
C ALA A 56 -7.13 -16.62 -4.90
N ASN A 57 -6.74 -15.44 -4.41
CA ASN A 57 -6.04 -15.30 -3.13
C ASN A 57 -7.04 -15.35 -1.96
N LYS A 58 -6.77 -16.18 -0.95
CA LYS A 58 -7.71 -16.42 0.17
C LYS A 58 -7.78 -15.27 1.17
N ALA A 59 -6.77 -14.42 1.22
CA ALA A 59 -6.75 -13.23 2.08
C ALA A 59 -7.50 -12.05 1.45
N PHE A 60 -7.80 -12.11 0.15
CA PHE A 60 -8.40 -11.01 -0.59
C PHE A 60 -9.93 -11.03 -0.57
N THR A 61 -10.52 -9.84 -0.37
CA THR A 61 -11.96 -9.58 -0.53
C THR A 61 -12.17 -8.31 -1.34
N ALA A 62 -13.00 -8.38 -2.37
CA ALA A 62 -13.49 -7.24 -3.12
C ALA A 62 -14.80 -6.71 -2.50
N GLU A 63 -14.90 -5.40 -2.29
CA GLU A 63 -16.08 -4.75 -1.70
C GLU A 63 -16.49 -3.50 -2.50
N HIS A 64 -17.76 -3.41 -2.85
CA HIS A 64 -18.34 -2.19 -3.42
C HIS A 64 -18.60 -1.11 -2.35
N ARG A 65 -18.77 -1.54 -1.10
CA ARG A 65 -19.06 -0.65 0.02
C ARG A 65 -17.79 0.05 0.49
N GLY A 66 -17.94 1.27 1.00
CA GLY A 66 -16.85 2.00 1.64
C GLY A 66 -16.61 1.55 3.08
N VAL A 67 -15.46 1.92 3.62
CA VAL A 67 -15.06 1.53 4.98
C VAL A 67 -16.02 2.00 6.08
N GLU A 68 -16.73 3.12 5.86
CA GLU A 68 -17.75 3.62 6.79
C GLU A 68 -18.92 2.66 6.96
N GLU A 69 -19.32 1.97 5.89
CA GLU A 69 -20.39 0.98 5.94
C GLU A 69 -19.86 -0.35 6.49
N LEU A 70 -18.70 -0.80 5.99
CA LEU A 70 -18.07 -2.05 6.44
C LEU A 70 -17.77 -2.05 7.95
N TYR A 71 -17.46 -0.88 8.53
CA TYR A 71 -17.08 -0.71 9.92
C TYR A 71 -18.00 0.24 10.71
N ALA A 72 -19.26 0.41 10.29
CA ALA A 72 -20.21 1.36 10.91
C ALA A 72 -20.32 1.24 12.46
N GLY A 73 -20.18 0.02 13.00
CA GLY A 73 -20.19 -0.25 14.45
C GLY A 73 -18.82 -0.41 15.12
N GLN A 74 -17.72 -0.33 14.37
CA GLN A 74 -16.36 -0.66 14.84
C GLN A 74 -15.33 0.38 14.39
N LYS A 75 -15.78 1.60 14.11
CA LYS A 75 -14.96 2.70 13.60
C LYS A 75 -13.71 3.00 14.45
N SER A 76 -13.82 2.89 15.77
CA SER A 76 -12.70 3.09 16.71
C SER A 76 -11.60 2.03 16.59
N ARG A 77 -11.87 0.91 15.90
CA ARG A 77 -10.90 -0.16 15.61
C ARG A 77 -10.25 -0.03 14.24
N VAL A 78 -10.55 1.06 13.51
CA VAL A 78 -9.97 1.36 12.19
C VAL A 78 -9.02 2.54 12.31
N CYS A 79 -7.76 2.34 11.92
CA CYS A 79 -6.76 3.39 11.78
C CYS A 79 -6.68 3.86 10.33
N LEU A 80 -6.72 5.17 10.11
CA LEU A 80 -6.44 5.78 8.81
C LEU A 80 -4.95 6.07 8.68
N LEU A 81 -4.31 5.55 7.65
CA LEU A 81 -2.93 5.92 7.32
C LEU A 81 -2.94 7.22 6.51
N ASP A 82 -2.37 8.25 7.11
CA ASP A 82 -2.51 9.62 6.66
C ASP A 82 -1.18 10.39 6.79
N PRO A 83 -0.59 10.87 5.68
CA PRO A 83 0.60 11.72 5.70
C PRO A 83 0.45 12.98 6.57
N ALA A 84 -0.77 13.48 6.75
CA ALA A 84 -1.08 14.68 7.54
C ALA A 84 -1.40 14.38 9.02
N ALA A 85 -1.39 13.10 9.45
CA ALA A 85 -1.66 12.77 10.84
C ALA A 85 -0.57 13.31 11.79
N ALA A 86 -0.99 13.78 12.95
CA ALA A 86 -0.11 14.37 13.96
C ALA A 86 0.76 13.34 14.71
N LYS A 87 0.38 12.05 14.67
CA LYS A 87 1.07 10.95 15.34
C LYS A 87 1.56 9.94 14.32
N ASP A 88 2.79 9.49 14.48
CA ASP A 88 3.33 8.38 13.71
C ASP A 88 2.77 7.04 14.23
N LEU A 89 2.61 6.07 13.34
CA LEU A 89 2.20 4.71 13.67
C LEU A 89 3.24 4.05 14.59
N ALA A 90 2.79 3.42 15.66
CA ALA A 90 3.64 2.75 16.63
C ALA A 90 3.23 1.29 16.85
N PRO A 91 4.13 0.42 17.36
CA PRO A 91 3.81 -0.98 17.61
C PRO A 91 2.57 -1.23 18.50
N GLU A 92 2.29 -0.32 19.43
CA GLU A 92 1.14 -0.37 20.36
C GLU A 92 -0.19 -0.14 19.62
N ASP A 93 -0.18 0.54 18.47
CA ASP A 93 -1.38 0.71 17.63
C ASP A 93 -1.89 -0.65 17.11
N GLY A 94 -1.03 -1.68 17.06
CA GLY A 94 -1.44 -3.05 16.78
C GLY A 94 -2.31 -3.70 17.85
N GLU A 95 -2.45 -3.11 19.04
CA GLU A 95 -3.40 -3.56 20.07
C GLU A 95 -4.71 -2.74 20.01
N THR A 96 -4.59 -1.49 19.58
CA THR A 96 -5.69 -0.50 19.47
C THR A 96 -6.56 -0.70 18.23
N PHE A 97 -5.97 -1.10 17.11
CA PHE A 97 -6.69 -1.21 15.83
C PHE A 97 -6.64 -2.63 15.28
N ASP A 98 -7.74 -3.04 14.65
CA ASP A 98 -7.87 -4.32 13.95
C ASP A 98 -7.76 -4.14 12.44
N ALA A 99 -8.10 -2.94 11.94
CA ALA A 99 -8.06 -2.60 10.53
C ALA A 99 -7.26 -1.31 10.28
N PHE A 100 -6.60 -1.28 9.12
CA PHE A 100 -5.74 -0.20 8.67
C PHE A 100 -6.18 0.21 7.28
N LEU A 101 -6.63 1.46 7.16
CA LEU A 101 -7.24 2.03 5.97
C LEU A 101 -6.24 2.92 5.23
N PHE A 102 -6.12 2.69 3.94
CA PHE A 102 -5.27 3.43 3.02
C PHE A 102 -6.17 4.12 1.99
N GLY A 103 -6.06 5.45 1.89
CA GLY A 103 -6.68 6.20 0.81
C GLY A 103 -6.04 5.80 -0.51
N GLY A 104 -6.85 5.37 -1.48
CA GLY A 104 -6.36 4.88 -2.77
C GLY A 104 -5.35 5.81 -3.41
N ILE A 105 -4.22 5.21 -3.78
CA ILE A 105 -3.08 5.75 -4.52
C ILE A 105 -2.16 6.60 -3.66
N LEU A 106 -1.43 5.87 -2.81
CA LEU A 106 -0.11 6.29 -2.39
C LEU A 106 0.83 5.99 -3.56
N GLY A 107 1.24 7.01 -4.32
CA GLY A 107 2.16 6.80 -5.45
C GLY A 107 2.11 7.82 -6.59
N ASP A 108 1.21 8.80 -6.57
CA ASP A 108 1.31 9.94 -7.47
C ASP A 108 2.48 10.83 -6.99
N ASP A 109 3.33 11.27 -7.92
CA ASP A 109 4.30 12.35 -7.71
C ASP A 109 3.99 13.50 -8.70
N PRO A 110 3.55 14.68 -8.22
CA PRO A 110 3.33 15.04 -6.82
C PRO A 110 2.13 14.31 -6.18
N PRO A 111 2.13 14.14 -4.85
CA PRO A 111 1.04 13.47 -4.14
C PRO A 111 -0.31 14.12 -4.40
N ARG A 112 -1.30 13.31 -4.79
CA ARG A 112 -2.71 13.71 -4.74
C ARG A 112 -3.26 13.40 -3.36
N ASP A 113 -3.74 14.41 -2.63
CA ASP A 113 -4.28 14.25 -1.27
C ASP A 113 -5.67 13.61 -1.26
N ARG A 114 -5.78 12.38 -1.78
CA ARG A 114 -7.04 11.61 -1.84
C ARG A 114 -7.50 11.15 -0.46
N THR A 115 -6.57 11.07 0.51
CA THR A 115 -6.87 10.80 1.92
C THR A 115 -7.66 11.92 2.58
N SER A 116 -7.69 13.14 2.02
CA SER A 116 -8.44 14.27 2.58
C SER A 116 -9.94 14.01 2.78
N GLU A 117 -10.58 13.26 1.87
CA GLU A 117 -11.98 12.89 2.02
C GLU A 117 -12.17 11.87 3.16
N LEU A 118 -11.19 10.98 3.37
CA LEU A 118 -11.20 10.02 4.47
C LEU A 118 -11.02 10.69 5.85
N ARG A 119 -10.27 11.79 5.93
CA ARG A 119 -10.07 12.54 7.19
C ARG A 119 -11.39 13.08 7.75
N LYS A 120 -12.27 13.56 6.86
CA LYS A 120 -13.59 14.09 7.24
C LYS A 120 -14.50 13.02 7.83
N LYS A 121 -14.20 11.75 7.57
CA LYS A 121 -14.96 10.60 8.06
C LYS A 121 -14.64 10.27 9.52
N GLY A 122 -13.69 10.94 10.18
CA GLY A 122 -13.48 10.83 11.64
C GLY A 122 -12.83 9.52 12.12
N PHE A 123 -12.01 8.89 11.27
CA PHE A 123 -11.11 7.81 11.68
C PHE A 123 -9.90 8.37 12.43
N GLU A 124 -9.32 7.58 13.33
CA GLU A 124 -8.08 7.99 13.99
C GLU A 124 -6.89 7.83 13.03
N GLY A 125 -6.17 8.93 12.80
CA GLY A 125 -5.05 8.97 11.86
C GLY A 125 -3.71 8.56 12.47
N ARG A 126 -2.88 7.86 11.68
CA ARG A 126 -1.45 7.65 11.92
C ARG A 126 -0.65 7.91 10.66
N ARG A 127 0.55 8.45 10.82
CA ARG A 127 1.49 8.71 9.74
C ARG A 127 2.56 7.60 9.67
N LEU A 128 3.04 7.28 8.47
CA LEU A 128 4.11 6.30 8.24
C LEU A 128 5.50 6.96 8.10
N GLY A 129 5.68 8.11 8.75
CA GLY A 129 6.82 8.99 8.57
C GLY A 129 6.66 10.03 7.43
N PRO A 130 7.71 10.83 7.17
CA PRO A 130 7.61 12.04 6.36
C PRO A 130 7.79 11.82 4.85
N LYS A 131 8.21 10.63 4.41
CA LYS A 131 8.45 10.32 3.00
C LYS A 131 7.32 9.47 2.45
N GLN A 132 6.89 9.78 1.24
CA GLN A 132 5.85 9.02 0.54
C GLN A 132 6.33 7.60 0.25
N MET A 133 5.40 6.66 0.33
CA MET A 133 5.58 5.25 0.00
C MET A 133 4.60 4.89 -1.11
N THR A 134 4.89 3.84 -1.87
CA THR A 134 3.88 3.17 -2.70
C THR A 134 2.82 2.50 -1.81
N THR A 135 1.65 2.16 -2.36
CA THR A 135 0.57 1.56 -1.55
C THR A 135 1.00 0.24 -0.92
N ASP A 136 1.67 -0.62 -1.70
CA ASP A 136 2.17 -1.91 -1.20
C ASP A 136 3.23 -1.72 -0.10
N THR A 137 4.13 -0.75 -0.26
CA THR A 137 5.14 -0.43 0.76
C THR A 137 4.49 0.10 2.03
N ALA A 138 3.49 0.98 1.92
CA ALA A 138 2.78 1.50 3.07
C ALA A 138 2.07 0.39 3.86
N VAL A 139 1.43 -0.54 3.16
CA VAL A 139 0.81 -1.73 3.78
C VAL A 139 1.86 -2.62 4.45
N ARG A 140 2.98 -2.89 3.77
CA ARG A 140 4.09 -3.68 4.29
C ARG A 140 4.68 -3.07 5.56
N VAL A 141 4.98 -1.76 5.54
CA VAL A 141 5.50 -1.03 6.71
C VAL A 141 4.49 -1.06 7.85
N THR A 142 3.21 -0.81 7.56
CA THR A 142 2.14 -0.89 8.57
C THR A 142 2.13 -2.26 9.24
N ARG A 143 2.15 -3.35 8.45
CA ARG A 143 2.22 -4.72 8.94
C ARG A 143 3.43 -4.96 9.84
N MET A 144 4.62 -4.56 9.39
CA MET A 144 5.87 -4.74 10.15
C MET A 144 5.84 -3.97 11.47
N VAL A 145 5.22 -2.80 11.51
CA VAL A 145 5.05 -2.04 12.75
C VAL A 145 4.09 -2.74 13.70
N VAL A 146 2.89 -3.09 13.24
CA VAL A 146 1.79 -3.48 14.14
C VAL A 146 1.81 -4.97 14.51
N GLN A 147 2.38 -5.82 13.64
CA GLN A 147 2.49 -7.26 13.84
C GLN A 147 3.90 -7.67 14.27
N ASP A 148 4.93 -7.22 13.55
CA ASP A 148 6.33 -7.59 13.84
C ASP A 148 6.97 -6.69 14.91
N LYS A 149 6.22 -5.68 15.38
CA LYS A 149 6.61 -4.74 16.44
C LYS A 149 7.90 -3.97 16.13
N ILE A 150 8.15 -3.70 14.85
CA ILE A 150 9.31 -2.92 14.39
C ILE A 150 8.94 -1.43 14.36
N PRO A 151 9.53 -0.58 15.20
CA PRO A 151 9.26 0.86 15.15
C PRO A 151 9.66 1.48 13.80
N LEU A 152 8.95 2.53 13.38
CA LEU A 152 9.19 3.19 12.08
C LEU A 152 10.64 3.66 11.90
N ASP A 153 11.31 4.12 12.96
CA ASP A 153 12.72 4.58 12.93
C ASP A 153 13.74 3.45 12.86
N LYS A 154 13.32 2.20 13.08
CA LYS A 154 14.15 0.98 12.97
C LYS A 154 13.93 0.21 11.68
N MET A 155 12.99 0.66 10.85
CA MET A 155 12.71 0.01 9.58
C MET A 155 13.88 0.17 8.62
N PRO A 156 14.28 -0.89 7.89
CA PRO A 156 15.40 -0.81 6.96
C PRO A 156 14.95 -0.14 5.65
N TYR A 157 14.86 1.18 5.60
CA TYR A 157 14.41 1.89 4.41
C TYR A 157 15.49 2.03 3.31
N LEU A 158 15.02 2.15 2.07
CA LEU A 158 15.73 2.78 0.97
C LEU A 158 14.90 3.98 0.51
N ASP A 159 15.52 5.16 0.55
CA ASP A 159 14.87 6.40 0.12
C ASP A 159 15.33 6.74 -1.28
N PHE A 160 14.37 6.89 -2.18
CA PHE A 160 14.60 7.25 -3.57
C PHE A 160 15.59 6.33 -4.30
N PRO A 161 15.34 4.99 -4.31
CA PRO A 161 16.27 4.06 -4.91
C PRO A 161 16.36 4.26 -6.43
N GLU A 162 17.58 4.17 -6.95
CA GLU A 162 17.83 4.08 -8.39
C GLU A 162 17.71 2.61 -8.85
N LEU A 163 16.81 2.35 -9.80
CA LEU A 163 16.73 1.08 -10.51
C LEU A 163 17.60 1.15 -11.75
N LYS A 164 18.60 0.27 -11.84
CA LYS A 164 19.47 0.16 -13.02
C LYS A 164 19.03 -1.00 -13.90
N PHE A 165 18.71 -0.72 -15.15
CA PHE A 165 18.29 -1.70 -16.16
C PHE A 165 19.45 -2.10 -17.07
N SER A 166 20.35 -1.17 -17.37
CA SER A 166 21.59 -1.41 -18.13
C SER A 166 22.71 -0.46 -17.69
N GLU A 167 23.86 -0.47 -18.37
CA GLU A 167 24.95 0.50 -18.12
C GLU A 167 24.56 1.96 -18.41
N HIS A 168 23.54 2.17 -19.25
CA HIS A 168 23.12 3.49 -19.72
C HIS A 168 21.70 3.86 -19.32
N GLU A 169 20.96 2.95 -18.70
CA GLU A 169 19.55 3.12 -18.40
C GLU A 169 19.28 2.88 -16.91
N SER A 170 18.80 3.92 -16.25
CA SER A 170 18.33 3.86 -14.87
C SER A 170 17.15 4.80 -14.63
N THR A 171 16.38 4.52 -13.59
CA THR A 171 15.26 5.35 -13.15
C THR A 171 15.30 5.49 -11.64
N GLU A 172 15.28 6.73 -11.16
CA GLU A 172 15.12 7.02 -9.73
C GLU A 172 13.64 6.94 -9.37
N MET A 173 13.31 6.13 -8.36
CA MET A 173 11.94 6.00 -7.89
C MET A 173 11.67 7.07 -6.83
N PRO A 174 10.68 7.97 -6.98
CA PRO A 174 10.46 9.09 -6.05
C PRO A 174 9.75 8.67 -4.73
N PHE A 175 9.97 7.43 -4.26
CA PHE A 175 9.33 6.88 -3.06
C PHE A 175 10.35 6.26 -2.10
N ARG A 176 9.92 6.12 -0.84
CA ARG A 176 10.55 5.28 0.17
C ARG A 176 10.09 3.84 0.00
N TYR A 177 11.03 2.90 0.05
CA TYR A 177 10.81 1.46 0.01
C TYR A 177 11.40 0.77 1.24
N VAL A 178 10.94 -0.45 1.53
CA VAL A 178 11.64 -1.34 2.48
C VAL A 178 12.78 -2.04 1.74
N LYS A 179 13.96 -2.11 2.36
CA LYS A 179 15.14 -2.82 1.87
C LYS A 179 14.97 -4.32 2.07
N GLY A 180 15.11 -5.08 0.99
CA GLY A 180 15.14 -6.54 0.98
C GLY A 180 16.45 -7.09 1.52
N ALA A 181 16.47 -8.41 1.72
CA ALA A 181 17.66 -9.13 2.18
C ALA A 181 18.82 -9.07 1.16
N ASP A 182 18.51 -8.86 -0.12
CA ASP A 182 19.46 -8.65 -1.21
C ASP A 182 19.99 -7.21 -1.30
N GLY A 183 19.55 -6.33 -0.39
CA GLY A 183 19.93 -4.92 -0.37
C GLY A 183 19.18 -4.04 -1.36
N LYS A 184 18.22 -4.58 -2.12
CA LYS A 184 17.40 -3.86 -3.11
C LYS A 184 16.05 -3.45 -2.52
N PRO A 185 15.31 -2.50 -3.14
CA PRO A 185 13.96 -2.19 -2.69
C PRO A 185 13.02 -3.40 -2.91
N ILE A 186 12.23 -3.74 -1.91
CA ILE A 186 11.14 -4.73 -2.06
C ILE A 186 10.07 -4.08 -2.93
N MET A 187 9.82 -4.68 -4.10
CA MET A 187 8.82 -4.24 -5.05
C MET A 187 7.89 -5.40 -5.42
N PRO A 188 6.66 -5.12 -5.88
CA PRO A 188 5.80 -6.15 -6.44
C PRO A 188 6.47 -6.93 -7.56
N LYS A 189 6.17 -8.23 -7.65
CA LYS A 189 6.67 -9.07 -8.75
C LYS A 189 6.17 -8.51 -10.09
N GLY A 190 7.06 -8.30 -11.06
CA GLY A 190 6.73 -7.70 -12.35
C GLY A 190 6.87 -6.17 -12.38
N MET A 191 7.10 -5.51 -11.24
CA MET A 191 7.13 -4.05 -11.17
C MET A 191 8.38 -3.46 -11.84
N VAL A 192 9.53 -4.09 -11.65
CA VAL A 192 10.79 -3.66 -12.28
C VAL A 192 10.67 -3.77 -13.80
N GLU A 193 10.08 -4.85 -14.31
CA GLU A 193 9.84 -5.06 -15.74
C GLU A 193 8.80 -4.09 -16.31
N LEU A 194 7.81 -3.68 -15.51
CA LEU A 194 6.83 -2.67 -15.90
C LEU A 194 7.51 -1.30 -16.04
N ILE A 195 8.33 -0.90 -15.07
CA ILE A 195 9.08 0.37 -15.08
C ILE A 195 10.03 0.41 -16.27
N GLN A 196 10.78 -0.67 -16.53
CA GLN A 196 11.69 -0.74 -17.67
C GLN A 196 10.94 -0.52 -19.00
N LYS A 197 9.79 -1.17 -19.19
CA LYS A 197 8.99 -1.00 -20.41
C LYS A 197 8.47 0.41 -20.61
N ASP A 198 8.16 1.12 -19.52
CA ASP A 198 7.69 2.50 -19.61
C ASP A 198 8.85 3.48 -19.84
N ALA A 199 10.05 3.18 -19.30
CA ALA A 199 11.28 3.89 -19.64
C ALA A 199 11.62 3.74 -21.14
N ASP A 200 11.60 2.51 -21.67
CA ASP A 200 11.85 2.21 -23.09
C ASP A 200 10.92 3.00 -24.03
N LYS A 201 9.60 3.01 -23.74
CA LYS A 201 8.63 3.78 -24.54
C LYS A 201 8.90 5.27 -24.54
N SER A 202 9.29 5.82 -23.39
CA SER A 202 9.59 7.25 -23.27
C SER A 202 10.79 7.67 -24.11
N VAL A 203 11.73 6.74 -24.35
CA VAL A 203 12.87 6.94 -25.23
C VAL A 203 12.44 6.85 -26.70
N ASP A 204 11.62 5.87 -27.06
CA ASP A 204 11.14 5.69 -28.45
C ASP A 204 10.28 6.88 -28.93
N ASP A 205 9.48 7.50 -28.06
CA ASP A 205 8.67 8.68 -28.39
C ASP A 205 9.50 9.97 -28.61
N LEU A 206 10.81 9.95 -28.29
CA LEU A 206 11.74 11.07 -28.49
C LEU A 206 12.50 11.02 -29.82
N PHE A 207 12.33 9.96 -30.63
CA PHE A 207 12.98 9.75 -31.92
C PHE A 207 11.99 9.62 -33.09
#